data_AF-A0A6M5YUZ9-F1
#
_entry.id   AF-A0A6M5YUZ9-F1
#
_cell.length_a   1.000
_cell.length_b   1.000
_cell.length_c   1.000
_cell.angle_alpha   90.00
_cell.angle_beta   90.00
_cell.angle_gamma   90.00
#
_symmetry.space_group_name_H-M   'P 1'
#
loop_
_entity.id
_entity.type
_entity.pdbx_description
1 polymer ?
#
loop_
_entity_poly.entity_id
_entity_poly.type
_entity_poly.pdbx_seq_one_letter_code
_entity_poly.pdbx_strand_id
1 'polypeptide(L)'
;MSQSLTRNQAVFLGLVVVLALGLGGYGVARIAEKQGVWADTVELTAGFPEAHDITPGTPVRLRGVDAGQVVAVEYPDHDGPGAEVTVRMRIQARYASRVYADASAQIHASGLLGSKVISLQPGDPKAGALASGRVRGVKPFDMDEAVAEVRDLAKEAKSTTTEVKSLAKDARETVASAKGLIDGVKDSDGTLAKLIRDDDLYEDARGVFADARKLIGRTDKAVGAIEGEMGNLRGLVSDGRDTLKSVKQGSDALGKMPIVRSYVEDAVAVLVRPTMNRDRWAYQSGDLFEPGTATLTPGGMEHLNNIANAIKANKNSGADVVVAAFFDPNDRSQTPAAAAELTKKQAESVMNHLKACGVHKMGFVARRKITPLGMGTAASPVVEADKLPPSRVEVLLFTPR
;
A
#
# COMPACT_ATOMS: atom_id res chain seq x y z
N MET A 1 43.69 -50.08 -8.65
CA MET A 1 42.87 -51.13 -8.01
C MET A 1 41.40 -50.86 -8.34
N SER A 2 40.87 -51.51 -9.38
CA SER A 2 39.43 -51.51 -9.65
C SER A 2 38.79 -52.58 -8.77
N GLN A 3 38.20 -52.18 -7.64
CA GLN A 3 37.36 -53.11 -6.88
C GLN A 3 36.14 -53.44 -7.74
N SER A 4 36.08 -54.67 -8.26
CA SER A 4 34.93 -55.17 -8.99
C SER A 4 33.74 -55.27 -8.05
N LEU A 5 32.71 -54.47 -8.29
CA LEU A 5 31.45 -54.53 -7.54
C LEU A 5 30.88 -55.94 -7.59
N THR A 6 30.53 -56.49 -6.44
CA THR A 6 29.80 -57.77 -6.39
C THR A 6 28.42 -57.59 -7.04
N ARG A 7 27.88 -58.65 -7.65
CA ARG A 7 26.59 -58.62 -8.37
C ARG A 7 25.46 -57.97 -7.56
N ASN A 8 25.44 -58.17 -6.24
CA ASN A 8 24.45 -57.58 -5.34
C ASN A 8 24.64 -56.06 -5.14
N GLN A 9 25.88 -55.59 -5.08
CA GLN A 9 26.18 -54.15 -4.99
C GLN A 9 25.79 -53.41 -6.27
N ALA A 10 25.98 -54.02 -7.44
CA ALA A 10 25.55 -53.44 -8.72
C ALA A 10 24.02 -53.31 -8.83
N VAL A 11 23.28 -54.34 -8.40
CA VAL A 11 21.80 -54.31 -8.37
C VAL A 11 21.30 -53.26 -7.38
N PHE A 12 21.89 -53.17 -6.19
CA PHE A 12 21.53 -52.17 -5.18
C PHE A 12 21.77 -50.73 -5.68
N LEU A 13 22.93 -50.49 -6.30
CA LEU A 13 23.25 -49.17 -6.87
C LEU A 13 22.26 -48.80 -7.99
N GLY A 14 21.92 -49.74 -8.86
CA GLY A 14 20.91 -49.53 -9.90
C GLY A 14 19.55 -49.15 -9.33
N LEU A 15 19.10 -49.82 -8.26
CA LEU A 15 17.83 -49.54 -7.61
C LEU A 15 17.81 -48.14 -6.96
N VAL A 16 18.91 -47.74 -6.32
CA VAL A 16 19.05 -46.39 -5.74
C VAL A 16 18.99 -45.31 -6.82
N VAL A 17 19.64 -45.52 -7.97
CA VAL A 17 19.60 -44.56 -9.09
C VAL A 17 18.20 -44.44 -9.68
N VAL A 18 17.51 -45.57 -9.89
CA VAL A 18 16.11 -45.56 -10.39
C VAL A 18 15.18 -44.86 -9.39
N LEU A 19 15.35 -45.11 -8.09
CA LEU A 19 14.56 -44.46 -7.05
C LEU A 19 14.83 -42.95 -7.00
N ALA A 20 16.09 -42.53 -7.12
CA ALA A 20 16.47 -41.12 -7.17
C ALA A 20 15.92 -40.41 -8.41
N LEU A 21 15.98 -41.05 -9.58
CA LEU A 21 15.36 -40.54 -10.82
C LEU A 21 13.83 -40.49 -10.71
N GLY A 22 13.20 -41.49 -10.11
CA GLY A 22 11.76 -41.52 -9.88
C GLY A 22 11.29 -40.39 -8.95
N LEU A 23 12.00 -40.16 -7.83
CA LEU A 23 11.71 -39.05 -6.92
C LEU A 23 11.99 -37.69 -7.56
N GLY A 24 13.07 -37.58 -8.34
CA GLY A 24 13.39 -36.37 -9.09
C GLY A 24 12.32 -36.03 -10.13
N GLY A 25 11.92 -37.03 -10.93
CA GLY A 25 10.84 -36.89 -11.91
C GLY A 25 9.50 -36.53 -11.27
N TYR A 26 9.16 -37.18 -10.15
CA TYR A 26 7.96 -36.83 -9.37
C TYR A 26 8.01 -35.40 -8.84
N GLY A 27 9.18 -34.93 -8.38
CA GLY A 27 9.39 -33.54 -7.94
C GLY A 27 9.14 -32.53 -9.07
N VAL A 28 9.71 -32.77 -10.25
CA VAL A 28 9.51 -31.93 -11.44
C VAL A 28 8.04 -31.92 -11.87
N ALA A 29 7.38 -33.08 -11.91
CA ALA A 29 5.97 -33.19 -12.25
C ALA A 29 5.09 -32.37 -11.28
N ARG A 30 5.35 -32.44 -9.97
CA ARG A 30 4.63 -31.65 -8.95
C ARG A 30 4.83 -30.15 -9.11
N ILE A 31 5.99 -29.69 -9.58
CA ILE A 31 6.25 -28.27 -9.84
C ILE A 31 5.50 -27.83 -11.11
N ALA A 32 5.52 -28.65 -12.17
CA ALA A 32 4.82 -28.36 -13.41
C ALA A 32 3.29 -28.30 -13.22
N GLU A 33 2.74 -29.15 -12.34
CA GLU A 33 1.33 -29.12 -11.95
C GLU A 33 0.97 -27.83 -11.19
N LYS A 34 1.81 -27.39 -10.24
CA LYS A 34 1.61 -26.12 -9.51
C LYS A 34 1.68 -24.88 -10.40
N GLN A 35 2.52 -24.90 -11.43
CA GLN A 35 2.61 -23.82 -12.42
C GLN A 35 1.48 -23.87 -13.47
N GLY A 36 0.57 -24.85 -13.38
CA GLY A 36 -0.57 -24.95 -14.28
C GLY A 36 -0.18 -25.29 -15.73
N VAL A 37 1.01 -25.85 -15.95
CA VAL A 37 1.49 -26.24 -17.31
C VAL A 37 0.59 -27.30 -17.94
N TRP A 38 -0.13 -28.06 -17.11
CA TRP A 38 -1.01 -29.16 -17.48
C TRP A 38 -2.50 -28.81 -17.37
N ALA A 39 -2.84 -27.58 -17.00
CA ALA A 39 -4.24 -27.16 -16.83
C ALA A 39 -4.87 -26.79 -18.18
N ASP A 40 -6.12 -27.21 -18.40
CA ASP A 40 -6.91 -26.70 -19.52
C ASP A 40 -7.03 -25.18 -19.42
N THR A 41 -6.60 -24.50 -20.47
CA THR A 41 -6.53 -23.05 -20.50
C THR A 41 -7.10 -22.48 -21.79
N VAL A 42 -7.60 -21.25 -21.69
CA VAL A 42 -8.16 -20.46 -22.79
C VAL A 42 -7.27 -19.25 -22.97
N GLU A 43 -6.94 -18.92 -24.22
CA GLU A 43 -6.20 -17.70 -24.54
C GLU A 43 -7.16 -16.52 -24.64
N LEU A 44 -6.86 -15.46 -23.90
CA LEU A 44 -7.52 -14.16 -24.00
C LEU A 44 -6.51 -13.11 -24.47
N THR A 45 -7.01 -12.05 -25.10
CA THR A 45 -6.21 -10.91 -25.51
C THR A 45 -6.79 -9.63 -24.93
N ALA A 46 -5.94 -8.68 -24.55
CA ALA A 46 -6.36 -7.37 -24.08
C ALA A 46 -5.51 -6.30 -24.77
N GLY A 47 -6.15 -5.30 -25.35
CA GLY A 47 -5.47 -4.15 -25.92
C GLY A 47 -5.33 -3.05 -24.88
N PHE A 48 -4.10 -2.56 -24.67
CA PHE A 48 -3.81 -1.44 -23.77
C PHE A 48 -3.12 -0.32 -24.55
N PRO A 49 -3.40 0.96 -24.26
CA PRO A 49 -2.64 2.06 -24.83
C PRO A 49 -1.14 1.98 -24.49
N GLU A 50 -0.82 1.55 -23.27
CA GLU A 50 0.55 1.45 -22.76
C GLU A 50 0.71 0.23 -21.84
N ALA A 51 1.75 -0.58 -22.08
CA ALA A 51 1.94 -1.86 -21.39
C ALA A 51 2.77 -1.80 -20.10
N HIS A 52 3.26 -0.63 -19.63
CA HIS A 52 3.82 -0.38 -18.29
C HIS A 52 4.51 -1.58 -17.59
N ASP A 53 5.63 -2.08 -18.14
CA ASP A 53 6.44 -3.19 -17.61
C ASP A 53 5.75 -4.56 -17.47
N ILE A 54 4.66 -4.80 -18.21
CA ILE A 54 4.08 -6.14 -18.33
C ILE A 54 5.00 -7.04 -19.16
N THR A 55 5.28 -8.24 -18.65
CA THR A 55 6.16 -9.22 -19.28
C THR A 55 5.53 -10.61 -19.27
N PRO A 56 5.98 -11.54 -20.12
CA PRO A 56 5.57 -12.94 -20.03
C PRO A 56 5.79 -13.50 -18.61
N GLY A 57 4.75 -14.15 -18.07
CA GLY A 57 4.72 -14.64 -16.68
C GLY A 57 4.07 -13.69 -15.67
N THR A 58 3.72 -12.46 -16.04
CA THR A 58 2.94 -11.57 -15.16
C THR A 58 1.61 -12.24 -14.77
N PRO A 59 1.26 -12.31 -13.48
CA PRO A 59 0.03 -12.97 -13.04
C PRO A 59 -1.22 -12.21 -13.51
N VAL A 60 -2.26 -12.96 -13.85
CA VAL A 60 -3.60 -12.45 -14.15
C VAL A 60 -4.58 -12.93 -13.09
N ARG A 61 -5.32 -12.00 -12.50
CA ARG A 61 -6.25 -12.25 -11.42
C ARG A 61 -7.68 -11.93 -11.82
N LEU A 62 -8.61 -12.84 -11.52
CA LEU A 62 -10.04 -12.59 -11.68
C LEU A 62 -10.63 -12.25 -10.31
N ARG A 63 -11.10 -11.02 -10.10
CA ARG A 63 -11.59 -10.53 -8.78
C ARG A 63 -10.60 -10.80 -7.63
N GLY A 64 -9.30 -10.63 -7.90
CA GLY A 64 -8.25 -10.84 -6.91
C GLY A 64 -7.79 -12.29 -6.72
N VAL A 65 -8.42 -13.27 -7.39
CA VAL A 65 -8.01 -14.68 -7.36
C VAL A 65 -7.08 -14.99 -8.54
N ASP A 66 -5.96 -15.70 -8.29
CA ASP A 66 -5.03 -16.11 -9.35
C ASP A 66 -5.75 -17.00 -10.38
N ALA A 67 -5.85 -16.50 -11.61
CA ALA A 67 -6.66 -17.09 -12.68
C ALA A 67 -5.82 -17.49 -13.90
N GLY A 68 -4.65 -16.89 -14.09
CA GLY A 68 -3.80 -17.15 -15.23
C GLY A 68 -2.52 -16.32 -15.24
N GLN A 69 -1.89 -16.23 -16.41
CA GLN A 69 -0.63 -15.51 -16.61
C GLN A 69 -0.52 -14.95 -18.03
N VAL A 70 0.30 -13.90 -18.19
CA VAL A 70 0.65 -13.33 -19.49
C VAL A 70 1.58 -14.28 -20.25
N VAL A 71 1.26 -14.51 -21.52
CA VAL A 71 2.05 -15.37 -22.43
C VAL A 71 2.95 -14.52 -23.32
N ALA A 72 2.42 -13.43 -23.87
CA ALA A 72 3.14 -12.55 -24.77
C ALA A 72 2.60 -11.11 -24.68
N VAL A 73 3.46 -10.16 -25.03
CA VAL A 73 3.13 -8.74 -25.19
C VAL A 73 3.60 -8.35 -26.58
N GLU A 74 2.66 -7.97 -27.44
CA GLU A 74 2.89 -7.68 -28.85
C GLU A 74 2.68 -6.18 -29.08
N TYR A 75 3.71 -5.53 -29.62
CA TYR A 75 3.65 -4.13 -30.01
C TYR A 75 2.74 -3.97 -31.24
N PRO A 76 1.91 -2.93 -31.33
CA PRO A 76 1.03 -2.73 -32.48
C PRO A 76 1.82 -2.56 -33.79
N ASP A 77 1.28 -3.09 -34.88
CA ASP A 77 1.92 -3.00 -36.23
C ASP A 77 1.86 -1.58 -36.84
N HIS A 78 1.21 -0.63 -36.17
CA HIS A 78 1.07 0.76 -36.60
C HIS A 78 1.21 1.72 -35.41
N ASP A 79 1.86 2.86 -35.64
CA ASP A 79 1.91 3.97 -34.69
C ASP A 79 0.81 4.99 -35.02
N GLY A 80 -0.02 5.38 -34.05
CA GLY A 80 -1.08 6.37 -34.24
C GLY A 80 -2.25 6.27 -33.24
N PRO A 81 -3.29 7.12 -33.38
CA PRO A 81 -4.48 7.06 -32.52
C PRO A 81 -5.17 5.70 -32.65
N GLY A 82 -5.27 4.96 -31.54
CA GLY A 82 -5.83 3.61 -31.52
C GLY A 82 -4.81 2.47 -31.62
N ALA A 83 -3.51 2.79 -31.69
CA ALA A 83 -2.45 1.80 -31.54
C ALA A 83 -2.44 1.28 -30.09
N GLU A 84 -2.83 0.01 -29.92
CA GLU A 84 -2.88 -0.66 -28.62
C GLU A 84 -1.86 -1.79 -28.57
N VAL A 85 -1.06 -1.83 -27.51
CA VAL A 85 -0.24 -2.99 -27.16
C VAL A 85 -1.16 -4.16 -26.85
N THR A 86 -1.03 -5.24 -27.61
CA THR A 86 -1.85 -6.44 -27.43
C THR A 86 -1.17 -7.39 -26.46
N VAL A 87 -1.79 -7.57 -25.30
CA VAL A 87 -1.32 -8.51 -24.28
C VAL A 87 -2.09 -9.81 -24.43
N ARG A 88 -1.37 -10.89 -24.75
CA ARG A 88 -1.92 -12.24 -24.82
C ARG A 88 -1.74 -12.93 -23.48
N MET A 89 -2.84 -13.39 -22.91
CA MET A 89 -2.90 -14.02 -21.61
C MET A 89 -3.56 -15.39 -21.69
N ARG A 90 -3.17 -16.27 -20.79
CA ARG A 90 -3.72 -17.62 -20.68
C ARG A 90 -4.43 -17.76 -19.34
N ILE A 91 -5.73 -18.02 -19.40
CA ILE A 91 -6.61 -18.15 -18.24
C ILE A 91 -7.06 -19.60 -18.12
N GLN A 92 -7.16 -20.12 -16.90
CA GLN A 92 -7.64 -21.49 -16.68
C GLN A 92 -9.11 -21.62 -17.11
N ALA A 93 -9.47 -22.70 -17.79
CA ALA A 93 -10.79 -22.91 -18.38
C ALA A 93 -11.94 -22.78 -17.36
N ARG A 94 -11.70 -23.19 -16.11
CA ARG A 94 -12.64 -23.04 -14.98
C ARG A 94 -13.05 -21.60 -14.68
N TYR A 95 -12.21 -20.63 -15.04
CA TYR A 95 -12.47 -19.20 -14.85
C TYR A 95 -12.90 -18.52 -16.15
N ALA A 96 -12.54 -19.06 -17.31
CA ALA A 96 -12.92 -18.52 -18.61
C ALA A 96 -14.45 -18.43 -18.79
N SER A 97 -15.20 -19.40 -18.25
CA SER A 97 -16.68 -19.40 -18.25
C SER A 97 -17.31 -18.27 -17.43
N ARG A 98 -16.52 -17.53 -16.64
CA ARG A 98 -16.96 -16.39 -15.83
C ARG A 98 -16.55 -15.04 -16.41
N VAL A 99 -15.96 -15.01 -17.60
CA VAL A 99 -15.56 -13.80 -18.30
C VAL A 99 -16.59 -13.51 -19.39
N TYR A 100 -17.28 -12.39 -19.27
CA TYR A 100 -18.37 -11.99 -20.16
C TYR A 100 -17.91 -10.96 -21.19
N ALA A 101 -18.78 -10.64 -22.15
CA ALA A 101 -18.44 -9.78 -23.29
C ALA A 101 -18.01 -8.34 -22.91
N ASP A 102 -18.44 -7.84 -21.77
CA ASP A 102 -18.10 -6.52 -21.22
C ASP A 102 -16.93 -6.57 -20.21
N ALA A 103 -16.22 -7.70 -20.13
CA ALA A 103 -15.06 -7.85 -19.27
C ALA A 103 -13.97 -6.82 -19.59
N SER A 104 -13.34 -6.30 -18.53
CA SER A 104 -12.27 -5.30 -18.63
C SER A 104 -11.02 -5.77 -17.89
N ALA A 105 -9.86 -5.56 -18.49
CA ALA A 105 -8.56 -5.80 -17.87
C ALA A 105 -7.93 -4.47 -17.45
N GLN A 106 -7.38 -4.42 -16.24
CA GLN A 106 -6.67 -3.28 -15.68
C GLN A 106 -5.30 -3.71 -15.18
N ILE A 107 -4.28 -2.92 -15.49
CA ILE A 107 -2.93 -3.14 -14.97
C ILE A 107 -2.81 -2.41 -13.64
N HIS A 108 -2.57 -3.16 -12.56
CA HIS A 108 -2.33 -2.59 -11.23
C HIS A 108 -0.92 -2.92 -10.76
N ALA A 109 -0.37 -2.04 -9.93
CA ALA A 109 0.75 -2.42 -9.08
C ALA A 109 0.23 -3.32 -7.95
N SER A 110 0.84 -4.49 -7.81
CA SER A 110 0.67 -5.41 -6.70
C SER A 110 1.81 -5.22 -5.70
N GLY A 111 1.44 -4.88 -4.47
CA GLY A 111 2.39 -4.69 -3.36
C GLY A 111 3.21 -3.40 -3.45
N LEU A 112 4.06 -3.19 -2.43
CA LEU A 112 4.86 -1.97 -2.26
C LEU A 112 6.06 -1.89 -3.22
N LEU A 113 6.46 -3.01 -3.82
CA LEU A 113 7.62 -3.10 -4.73
C LEU A 113 7.26 -2.81 -6.19
N GLY A 114 6.01 -2.45 -6.49
CA GLY A 114 5.59 -2.06 -7.83
C GLY A 114 5.44 -3.21 -8.84
N SER A 115 5.52 -4.49 -8.40
CA SER A 115 5.30 -5.63 -9.30
C SER A 115 3.92 -5.56 -9.95
N LYS A 116 3.83 -5.64 -11.27
CA LYS A 116 2.55 -5.47 -11.98
C LYS A 116 1.72 -6.76 -11.96
N VAL A 117 0.41 -6.60 -11.89
CA VAL A 117 -0.58 -7.67 -12.01
C VAL A 117 -1.70 -7.18 -12.92
N ILE A 118 -2.22 -8.07 -13.76
CA ILE A 118 -3.43 -7.77 -14.54
C ILE A 118 -4.64 -8.21 -13.72
N SER A 119 -5.48 -7.25 -13.33
CA SER A 119 -6.78 -7.54 -12.75
C SER A 119 -7.82 -7.59 -13.86
N LEU A 120 -8.41 -8.77 -14.03
CA LEU A 120 -9.54 -9.00 -14.92
C LEU A 120 -10.83 -8.82 -14.13
N GLN A 121 -11.66 -7.90 -14.57
CA GLN A 121 -13.03 -7.74 -14.11
C GLN A 121 -13.93 -8.60 -15.01
N PRO A 122 -14.73 -9.53 -14.46
CA PRO A 122 -15.48 -10.50 -15.26
C PRO A 122 -16.58 -9.90 -16.15
N GLY A 123 -17.04 -8.68 -15.86
CA GLY A 123 -18.21 -8.09 -16.53
C GLY A 123 -19.55 -8.57 -15.96
N ASP A 124 -20.64 -8.22 -16.63
CA ASP A 124 -22.02 -8.61 -16.29
C ASP A 124 -22.45 -9.87 -17.08
N PRO A 125 -22.99 -10.90 -16.40
CA PRO A 125 -23.54 -12.08 -17.08
C PRO A 125 -24.56 -11.80 -18.20
N LYS A 126 -25.29 -10.68 -18.11
CA LYS A 126 -26.28 -10.27 -19.11
C LYS A 126 -25.66 -9.85 -20.44
N ALA A 127 -24.38 -9.47 -20.46
CA ALA A 127 -23.66 -9.11 -21.67
C ALA A 127 -23.39 -10.33 -22.57
N GLY A 128 -23.61 -11.55 -22.07
CA GLY A 128 -23.38 -12.79 -22.79
C GLY A 128 -21.92 -13.25 -22.74
N ALA A 129 -21.67 -14.42 -23.32
CA ALA A 129 -20.34 -15.03 -23.33
C ALA A 129 -19.34 -14.22 -24.18
N LEU A 130 -18.08 -14.23 -23.78
CA LEU A 130 -17.00 -13.59 -24.51
C LEU A 130 -16.77 -14.27 -25.87
N ALA A 131 -17.14 -13.59 -26.97
CA ALA A 131 -17.17 -14.20 -28.30
C ALA A 131 -15.79 -14.35 -28.98
N SER A 132 -14.87 -13.42 -28.74
CA SER A 132 -13.60 -13.31 -29.49
C SER A 132 -12.34 -13.54 -28.64
N GLY A 133 -12.51 -13.88 -27.35
CA GLY A 133 -11.40 -13.92 -26.40
C GLY A 133 -10.73 -12.56 -26.16
N ARG A 134 -11.20 -11.46 -26.77
CA ARG A 134 -10.65 -10.12 -26.59
C ARG A 134 -11.41 -9.36 -25.52
N VAL A 135 -10.71 -8.92 -24.48
CA VAL A 135 -11.24 -8.09 -23.39
C VAL A 135 -10.76 -6.65 -23.52
N ARG A 136 -11.50 -5.70 -22.96
CA ARG A 136 -11.15 -4.27 -23.03
C ARG A 136 -10.04 -3.95 -22.04
N GLY A 137 -8.90 -3.44 -22.49
CA GLY A 137 -7.90 -2.88 -21.59
C GLY A 137 -8.29 -1.46 -21.18
N VAL A 138 -8.16 -1.17 -19.88
CA VAL A 138 -8.43 0.16 -19.33
C VAL A 138 -7.12 0.73 -18.82
N LYS A 139 -6.88 2.02 -19.13
CA LYS A 139 -5.67 2.73 -18.70
C LYS A 139 -5.56 2.71 -17.16
N PRO A 140 -4.39 2.41 -16.60
CA PRO A 140 -4.15 2.56 -15.16
C PRO A 140 -4.44 4.00 -14.71
N PHE A 141 -4.94 4.15 -13.48
CA PHE A 141 -5.12 5.48 -12.89
C PHE A 141 -3.73 6.09 -12.61
N ASP A 142 -3.44 7.22 -13.27
CA ASP A 142 -2.18 7.94 -13.16
C ASP A 142 -2.33 9.16 -12.24
N MET A 143 -1.57 9.19 -11.14
CA MET A 143 -1.61 10.28 -10.17
C MET A 143 -1.06 11.59 -10.74
N ASP A 144 -0.04 11.52 -11.58
CA ASP A 144 0.63 12.69 -12.12
C ASP A 144 -0.28 13.38 -13.14
N GLU A 145 -1.00 12.60 -13.96
CA GLU A 145 -2.04 13.09 -14.87
C GLU A 145 -3.21 13.71 -14.09
N ALA A 146 -3.71 13.05 -13.04
CA ALA A 146 -4.78 13.59 -12.21
C ALA A 146 -4.37 14.90 -11.49
N VAL A 147 -3.13 15.00 -11.01
CA VAL A 147 -2.59 16.21 -10.40
C VAL A 147 -2.40 17.33 -11.42
N ALA A 148 -2.00 17.00 -12.66
CA ALA A 148 -1.89 17.97 -13.74
C ALA A 148 -3.24 18.57 -14.10
N GLU A 149 -4.27 17.73 -14.25
CA GLU A 149 -5.64 18.17 -14.57
C GLU A 149 -6.21 19.07 -13.46
N VAL A 150 -6.01 18.70 -12.18
CA VAL A 150 -6.40 19.55 -11.03
C VAL A 150 -5.63 20.88 -11.01
N ARG A 151 -4.34 20.88 -11.39
CA ARG A 151 -3.55 22.11 -11.48
C ARG A 151 -4.03 23.03 -12.58
N ASP A 152 -4.41 22.51 -13.73
CA ASP A 152 -4.85 23.32 -14.85
C ASP A 152 -6.25 23.90 -14.60
N LEU A 153 -7.16 23.11 -14.03
CA LEU A 153 -8.43 23.61 -13.51
C LEU A 153 -8.21 24.72 -12.46
N ALA A 154 -7.23 24.56 -11.57
CA ALA A 154 -6.89 25.59 -10.59
C ALA A 154 -6.30 26.86 -11.24
N LYS A 155 -5.51 26.75 -12.31
CA LYS A 155 -5.02 27.94 -13.04
C LYS A 155 -6.17 28.71 -13.68
N GLU A 156 -7.09 28.02 -14.32
CA GLU A 156 -8.23 28.62 -15.01
C GLU A 156 -9.23 29.27 -14.03
N ALA A 157 -9.46 28.66 -12.87
CA ALA A 157 -10.21 29.28 -11.79
C ALA A 157 -9.52 30.55 -11.25
N LYS A 158 -8.18 30.53 -11.15
CA LYS A 158 -7.40 31.69 -10.68
C LYS A 158 -7.42 32.86 -11.66
N SER A 159 -7.31 32.61 -12.97
CA SER A 159 -7.38 33.67 -13.99
C SER A 159 -8.75 34.33 -13.97
N THR A 160 -9.82 33.54 -13.96
CA THR A 160 -11.21 34.03 -13.85
C THR A 160 -11.41 34.88 -12.60
N THR A 161 -10.90 34.43 -11.45
CA THR A 161 -10.99 35.20 -10.19
C THR A 161 -10.24 36.54 -10.28
N THR A 162 -9.09 36.57 -10.96
CA THR A 162 -8.28 37.78 -11.10
C THR A 162 -9.00 38.84 -11.96
N GLU A 163 -9.58 38.42 -13.09
CA GLU A 163 -10.35 39.31 -13.98
C GLU A 163 -11.61 39.86 -13.30
N VAL A 164 -12.32 39.02 -12.56
CA VAL A 164 -13.51 39.41 -11.80
C VAL A 164 -13.15 40.41 -10.68
N LYS A 165 -12.02 40.21 -10.02
CA LYS A 165 -11.52 41.11 -8.97
C LYS A 165 -11.10 42.47 -9.52
N SER A 166 -10.46 42.52 -10.69
CA SER A 166 -10.16 43.80 -11.37
C SER A 166 -11.44 44.52 -11.77
N LEU A 167 -12.42 43.82 -12.35
CA LEU A 167 -13.70 44.42 -12.73
C LEU A 167 -14.46 44.97 -11.51
N ALA A 168 -14.47 44.24 -10.39
CA ALA A 168 -15.07 44.69 -9.15
C ALA A 168 -14.34 45.92 -8.56
N LYS A 169 -13.02 45.97 -8.67
CA LYS A 169 -12.21 47.13 -8.25
C LYS A 169 -12.53 48.36 -9.11
N ASP A 170 -12.54 48.22 -10.43
CA ASP A 170 -12.82 49.32 -11.36
C ASP A 170 -14.25 49.84 -11.17
N ALA A 171 -15.21 48.94 -10.96
CA ALA A 171 -16.59 49.31 -10.64
C ALA A 171 -16.69 50.06 -9.30
N ARG A 172 -15.96 49.65 -8.26
CA ARG A 172 -15.92 50.37 -6.97
C ARG A 172 -15.31 51.76 -7.11
N GLU A 173 -14.21 51.91 -7.84
CA GLU A 173 -13.56 53.19 -8.09
C GLU A 173 -14.48 54.13 -8.88
N THR A 174 -15.18 53.60 -9.87
CA THR A 174 -16.19 54.34 -10.66
C THR A 174 -17.36 54.79 -9.80
N VAL A 175 -17.92 53.90 -8.97
CA VAL A 175 -19.02 54.22 -8.05
C VAL A 175 -18.59 55.24 -6.99
N ALA A 176 -17.36 55.14 -6.48
CA ALA A 176 -16.80 56.09 -5.52
C ALA A 176 -16.63 57.49 -6.15
N SER A 177 -16.11 57.54 -7.37
CA SER A 177 -15.92 58.78 -8.13
C SER A 177 -17.25 59.45 -8.45
N ALA A 178 -18.23 58.67 -8.91
CA ALA A 178 -19.56 59.16 -9.22
C ALA A 178 -20.32 59.64 -7.97
N LYS A 179 -20.17 58.95 -6.84
CA LYS A 179 -20.69 59.44 -5.55
C LYS A 179 -20.04 60.78 -5.18
N GLY A 180 -18.73 60.92 -5.32
CA GLY A 180 -18.01 62.17 -5.04
C GLY A 180 -18.49 63.34 -5.91
N LEU A 181 -18.77 63.09 -7.19
CA LEU A 181 -19.34 64.11 -8.09
C LEU A 181 -20.76 64.51 -7.67
N ILE A 182 -21.62 63.56 -7.30
CA ILE A 182 -22.99 63.82 -6.85
C ILE A 182 -23.01 64.61 -5.55
N ASP A 183 -22.14 64.25 -4.60
CA ASP A 183 -22.00 64.96 -3.34
C ASP A 183 -21.45 66.39 -3.58
N GLY A 184 -20.50 66.56 -4.49
CA GLY A 184 -19.97 67.88 -4.87
C GLY A 184 -20.96 68.79 -5.63
N VAL A 185 -21.88 68.22 -6.40
CA VAL A 185 -22.94 68.98 -7.10
C VAL A 185 -24.03 69.43 -6.13
N LYS A 186 -24.35 68.63 -5.10
CA LYS A 186 -25.30 68.99 -4.03
C LYS A 186 -24.90 70.24 -3.25
N ASP A 187 -23.60 70.49 -3.09
CA ASP A 187 -23.05 71.65 -2.36
C ASP A 187 -22.85 72.89 -3.24
N SER A 188 -23.20 72.83 -4.54
CA SER A 188 -23.00 73.94 -5.47
C SER A 188 -24.32 74.68 -5.80
N ASP A 189 -24.42 75.97 -5.48
CA ASP A 189 -25.63 76.80 -5.71
C ASP A 189 -25.81 77.28 -7.18
N GLY A 190 -25.34 76.51 -8.17
CA GLY A 190 -25.31 76.90 -9.59
C GLY A 190 -26.54 76.49 -10.42
N THR A 191 -26.67 77.03 -11.63
CA THR A 191 -27.73 76.69 -12.61
C THR A 191 -27.74 75.22 -13.02
N LEU A 192 -26.58 74.54 -12.95
CA LEU A 192 -26.44 73.09 -13.17
C LEU A 192 -27.04 72.24 -12.04
N ALA A 193 -26.98 72.72 -10.80
CA ALA A 193 -27.62 72.06 -9.66
C ALA A 193 -29.15 72.10 -9.73
N LYS A 194 -29.72 73.07 -10.49
CA LYS A 194 -31.16 73.12 -10.79
C LYS A 194 -31.59 72.17 -11.92
N LEU A 195 -30.70 71.88 -12.88
CA LEU A 195 -30.97 70.97 -14.00
C LEU A 195 -30.78 69.48 -13.63
N ILE A 196 -29.84 69.17 -12.73
CA ILE A 196 -29.61 67.81 -12.21
C ILE A 196 -30.66 67.38 -11.16
N ARG A 197 -31.44 68.33 -10.66
CA ARG A 197 -32.51 68.10 -9.67
C ARG A 197 -33.84 67.67 -10.29
N ASP A 198 -33.87 67.40 -11.60
CA ASP A 198 -35.03 66.75 -12.22
C ASP A 198 -35.26 65.41 -11.52
N ASP A 199 -36.45 65.22 -10.96
CA ASP A 199 -36.77 64.11 -10.07
C ASP A 199 -36.53 62.75 -10.77
N ASP A 200 -36.79 62.66 -12.08
CA ASP A 200 -36.62 61.46 -12.89
C ASP A 200 -35.13 61.06 -13.06
N LEU A 201 -34.24 62.03 -13.35
CA LEU A 201 -32.80 61.75 -13.51
C LEU A 201 -32.15 61.37 -12.18
N TYR A 202 -32.61 61.96 -11.08
CA TYR A 202 -32.11 61.66 -9.74
C TYR A 202 -32.51 60.26 -9.29
N GLU A 203 -33.75 59.84 -9.57
CA GLU A 203 -34.22 58.49 -9.29
C GLU A 203 -33.51 57.43 -10.15
N ASP A 204 -33.36 57.65 -11.46
CA ASP A 204 -32.67 56.73 -12.36
C ASP A 204 -31.20 56.53 -11.97
N ALA A 205 -30.49 57.63 -11.69
CA ALA A 205 -29.10 57.56 -11.22
C ALA A 205 -29.02 56.75 -9.91
N ARG A 206 -29.91 57.01 -8.96
CA ARG A 206 -29.95 56.30 -7.67
C ARG A 206 -30.27 54.81 -7.84
N GLY A 207 -31.14 54.45 -8.78
CA GLY A 207 -31.44 53.07 -9.17
C GLY A 207 -30.20 52.36 -9.69
N VAL A 208 -29.50 52.96 -10.66
CA VAL A 208 -28.25 52.42 -11.22
C VAL A 208 -27.17 52.28 -10.14
N PHE A 209 -27.03 53.22 -9.22
CA PHE A 209 -26.08 53.08 -8.09
C PHE A 209 -26.46 51.96 -7.13
N ALA A 210 -27.76 51.78 -6.85
CA ALA A 210 -28.23 50.71 -5.98
C ALA A 210 -27.96 49.33 -6.61
N ASP A 211 -28.18 49.20 -7.91
CA ASP A 211 -27.93 47.97 -8.65
C ASP A 211 -26.44 47.69 -8.84
N ALA A 212 -25.63 48.71 -9.09
CA ALA A 212 -24.17 48.60 -9.11
C ALA A 212 -23.61 48.14 -7.74
N ARG A 213 -24.11 48.68 -6.62
CA ARG A 213 -23.71 48.21 -5.27
C ARG A 213 -24.14 46.78 -5.00
N LYS A 214 -25.35 46.38 -5.41
CA LYS A 214 -25.81 44.99 -5.29
C LYS A 214 -24.95 44.05 -6.12
N LEU A 215 -24.58 44.45 -7.34
CA LEU A 215 -23.71 43.67 -8.22
C LEU A 215 -22.33 43.49 -7.59
N ILE A 216 -21.69 44.58 -7.13
CA ILE A 216 -20.39 44.53 -6.41
C ILE A 216 -20.46 43.55 -5.22
N GLY A 217 -21.51 43.64 -4.40
CA GLY A 217 -21.67 42.75 -3.25
C GLY A 217 -21.91 41.28 -3.62
N ARG A 218 -22.53 40.99 -4.77
CA ARG A 218 -22.66 39.62 -5.29
C ARG A 218 -21.33 39.11 -5.82
N THR A 219 -20.58 39.95 -6.53
CA THR A 219 -19.26 39.63 -7.07
C THR A 219 -18.24 39.35 -5.96
N ASP A 220 -18.23 40.16 -4.89
CA ASP A 220 -17.35 39.93 -3.74
C ASP A 220 -17.61 38.59 -3.04
N LYS A 221 -18.89 38.22 -2.90
CA LYS A 221 -19.28 36.93 -2.34
C LYS A 221 -18.87 35.77 -3.24
N ALA A 222 -19.02 35.92 -4.55
CA ALA A 222 -18.60 34.91 -5.53
C ALA A 222 -17.07 34.72 -5.53
N VAL A 223 -16.31 35.81 -5.53
CA VAL A 223 -14.84 35.78 -5.43
C VAL A 223 -14.40 35.14 -4.12
N GLY A 224 -15.02 35.49 -2.99
CA GLY A 224 -14.70 34.89 -1.70
C GLY A 224 -15.00 33.39 -1.62
N ALA A 225 -16.11 32.94 -2.23
CA ALA A 225 -16.45 31.51 -2.30
C ALA A 225 -15.44 30.73 -3.15
N ILE A 226 -15.05 31.26 -4.31
CA ILE A 226 -14.06 30.66 -5.20
C ILE A 226 -12.68 30.62 -4.53
N GLU A 227 -12.24 31.71 -3.91
CA GLU A 227 -10.97 31.76 -3.16
C GLU A 227 -10.96 30.73 -2.01
N GLY A 228 -12.09 30.53 -1.33
CA GLY A 228 -12.25 29.52 -0.27
C GLY A 228 -12.14 28.09 -0.77
N GLU A 229 -12.85 27.73 -1.85
CA GLU A 229 -12.77 26.39 -2.45
C GLU A 229 -11.38 26.10 -3.04
N MET A 230 -10.76 27.08 -3.70
CA MET A 230 -9.39 26.98 -4.19
C MET A 230 -8.38 26.81 -3.05
N GLY A 231 -8.61 27.45 -1.90
CA GLY A 231 -7.81 27.25 -0.69
C GLY A 231 -7.87 25.81 -0.19
N ASN A 232 -9.06 25.24 -0.12
CA ASN A 232 -9.27 23.84 0.29
C ASN A 232 -8.64 22.84 -0.69
N LEU A 233 -8.81 23.04 -2.00
CA LEU A 233 -8.19 22.23 -3.04
C LEU A 233 -6.65 22.27 -2.97
N ARG A 234 -6.08 23.47 -2.78
CA ARG A 234 -4.63 23.63 -2.64
C ARG A 234 -4.11 22.96 -1.36
N GLY A 235 -4.87 23.04 -0.26
CA GLY A 235 -4.59 22.31 0.97
C GLY A 235 -4.54 20.81 0.74
N LEU A 236 -5.59 20.22 0.16
CA LEU A 236 -5.67 18.79 -0.12
C LEU A 236 -4.56 18.28 -1.05
N VAL A 237 -4.22 19.05 -2.10
CA VAL A 237 -3.11 18.70 -3.01
C VAL A 237 -1.74 18.83 -2.33
N SER A 238 -1.57 19.80 -1.42
CA SER A 238 -0.34 19.95 -0.65
C SER A 238 -0.19 18.83 0.36
N ASP A 239 -1.23 18.57 1.15
CA ASP A 239 -1.27 17.51 2.16
C ASP A 239 -1.08 16.14 1.53
N GLY A 240 -1.69 15.89 0.36
CA GLY A 240 -1.48 14.69 -0.44
C GLY A 240 -0.03 14.55 -0.91
N ARG A 241 0.60 15.64 -1.38
CA ARG A 241 2.02 15.62 -1.79
C ARG A 241 2.97 15.37 -0.62
N ASP A 242 2.70 15.96 0.54
CA ASP A 242 3.53 15.80 1.73
C ASP A 242 3.34 14.40 2.35
N THR A 243 2.13 13.86 2.28
CA THR A 243 1.85 12.44 2.58
C THR A 243 2.60 11.50 1.62
N LEU A 244 2.61 11.81 0.32
CA LEU A 244 3.37 11.01 -0.66
C LEU A 244 4.89 11.11 -0.44
N LYS A 245 5.40 12.28 -0.05
CA LYS A 245 6.82 12.43 0.32
C LYS A 245 7.20 11.62 1.55
N SER A 246 6.35 11.59 2.58
CA SER A 246 6.60 10.80 3.80
C SER A 246 6.47 9.29 3.52
N VAL A 247 5.53 8.87 2.67
CA VAL A 247 5.43 7.49 2.19
C VAL A 247 6.64 7.11 1.33
N LYS A 248 7.12 7.99 0.44
CA LYS A 248 8.32 7.75 -0.36
C LYS A 248 9.59 7.66 0.49
N GLN A 249 9.75 8.56 1.47
CA GLN A 249 10.84 8.49 2.45
C GLN A 249 10.79 7.22 3.31
N GLY A 250 9.58 6.80 3.72
CA GLY A 250 9.38 5.52 4.40
C GLY A 250 9.72 4.32 3.51
N SER A 251 9.39 4.40 2.22
CA SER A 251 9.68 3.36 1.22
C SER A 251 11.18 3.25 0.88
N ASP A 252 11.89 4.37 0.75
CA ASP A 252 13.34 4.40 0.52
C ASP A 252 14.13 3.89 1.74
N ALA A 253 13.58 4.07 2.95
CA ALA A 253 14.11 3.47 4.18
C ALA A 253 13.80 1.96 4.27
N LEU A 254 12.65 1.51 3.77
CA LEU A 254 12.26 0.09 3.70
C LEU A 254 13.03 -0.69 2.61
N GLY A 255 13.43 -0.03 1.53
CA GLY A 255 14.20 -0.64 0.42
C GLY A 255 15.61 -1.10 0.78
N LYS A 256 16.12 -0.75 1.96
CA LYS A 256 17.43 -1.18 2.47
C LYS A 256 17.38 -2.35 3.47
N MET A 257 16.20 -2.91 3.74
CA MET A 257 16.06 -4.05 4.66
C MET A 257 15.83 -5.37 3.90
N PRO A 258 16.51 -6.47 4.27
CA PRO A 258 16.25 -7.78 3.68
C PRO A 258 14.81 -8.22 3.96
N ILE A 259 14.07 -8.54 2.89
CA ILE A 259 12.65 -8.95 2.92
C ILE A 259 12.50 -10.27 3.70
N VAL A 260 11.93 -10.21 4.91
CA VAL A 260 11.44 -11.41 5.60
C VAL A 260 9.92 -11.51 5.36
N ARG A 261 9.52 -12.59 4.69
CA ARG A 261 8.13 -13.00 4.45
C ARG A 261 7.31 -12.90 5.74
N SER A 262 6.29 -12.05 5.73
CA SER A 262 5.25 -11.97 6.75
C SER A 262 4.45 -13.26 6.81
N TYR A 263 4.77 -14.13 7.77
CA TYR A 263 3.87 -15.18 8.21
C TYR A 263 2.90 -14.57 9.24
N VAL A 264 1.60 -14.60 8.95
CA VAL A 264 0.61 -14.64 10.03
C VAL A 264 0.64 -16.08 10.53
N GLU A 265 1.64 -16.40 11.35
CA GLU A 265 1.67 -17.64 12.11
C GLU A 265 0.59 -17.51 13.21
N ASP A 266 -0.33 -18.46 13.26
CA ASP A 266 -1.36 -18.56 14.29
C ASP A 266 -0.69 -18.52 15.67
N ALA A 267 -0.84 -17.40 16.38
CA ALA A 267 -0.19 -17.16 17.66
C ALA A 267 -0.51 -18.26 18.69
N VAL A 268 -1.67 -18.89 18.57
CA VAL A 268 -2.07 -20.02 19.42
C VAL A 268 -1.20 -21.24 19.11
N ALA A 269 -1.05 -21.59 17.83
CA ALA A 269 -0.21 -22.73 17.42
C ALA A 269 1.28 -22.53 17.75
N VAL A 270 1.76 -21.28 17.76
CA VAL A 270 3.15 -20.97 18.10
C VAL A 270 3.40 -21.02 19.60
N LEU A 271 2.50 -20.45 20.41
CA LEU A 271 2.69 -20.28 21.86
C LEU A 271 2.16 -21.45 22.71
N VAL A 272 1.15 -22.18 22.23
CA VAL A 272 0.51 -23.27 22.95
C VAL A 272 0.98 -24.60 22.37
N ARG A 273 1.94 -25.24 23.05
CA ARG A 273 2.53 -26.53 22.63
C ARG A 273 2.45 -27.57 23.75
N PRO A 274 1.31 -28.28 23.89
CA PRO A 274 1.05 -29.16 25.04
C PRO A 274 2.06 -30.30 25.24
N THR A 275 2.74 -30.71 24.16
CA THR A 275 3.69 -31.82 24.14
C THR A 275 5.13 -31.40 24.44
N MET A 276 5.39 -30.10 24.62
CA MET A 276 6.73 -29.56 24.85
C MET A 276 6.86 -28.95 26.25
N ASN A 277 8.06 -28.99 26.81
CA ASN A 277 8.42 -28.17 27.97
C ASN A 277 8.73 -26.74 27.50
N ARG A 278 8.40 -25.75 28.32
CA ARG A 278 8.53 -24.32 27.99
C ARG A 278 9.28 -23.59 29.09
N ASP A 279 10.51 -23.18 28.80
CA ASP A 279 11.25 -22.23 29.63
C ASP A 279 10.97 -20.80 29.14
N ARG A 280 10.84 -19.84 30.06
CA ARG A 280 10.49 -18.45 29.74
C ARG A 280 11.42 -17.46 30.43
N TRP A 281 11.82 -16.44 29.67
CA TRP A 281 12.40 -15.21 30.19
C TRP A 281 11.55 -14.03 29.72
N ALA A 282 11.07 -13.20 30.64
CA ALA A 282 10.21 -12.06 30.34
C ALA A 282 10.87 -10.75 30.83
N TYR A 283 10.83 -9.72 29.99
CA TYR A 283 11.40 -8.40 30.26
C TYR A 283 10.38 -7.32 29.94
N GLN A 284 10.38 -6.21 30.68
CA GLN A 284 9.59 -5.05 30.27
C GLN A 284 10.17 -4.49 28.97
N SER A 285 9.30 -3.99 28.09
CA SER A 285 9.77 -3.44 26.82
C SER A 285 10.72 -2.25 27.04
N GLY A 286 10.52 -1.45 28.08
CA GLY A 286 11.40 -0.32 28.43
C GLY A 286 12.79 -0.72 28.92
N ASP A 287 12.97 -1.94 29.44
CA ASP A 287 14.28 -2.43 29.87
C ASP A 287 15.13 -2.88 28.67
N LEU A 288 14.48 -3.27 27.58
CA LEU A 288 15.14 -3.79 26.39
C LEU A 288 15.36 -2.74 25.31
N PHE A 289 14.41 -1.82 25.12
CA PHE A 289 14.39 -0.90 23.98
C PHE A 289 14.36 0.57 24.38
N GLU A 290 14.82 1.44 23.48
CA GLU A 290 14.56 2.86 23.60
C GLU A 290 13.03 3.11 23.54
N PRO A 291 12.49 4.06 24.34
CA PRO A 291 11.06 4.28 24.46
C PRO A 291 10.34 4.45 23.11
N GLY A 292 9.30 3.64 22.89
CA GLY A 292 8.48 3.71 21.65
C GLY A 292 9.17 3.16 20.39
N THR A 293 10.33 2.51 20.52
CA THR A 293 11.08 1.98 19.37
C THR A 293 11.32 0.47 19.47
N ALA A 294 11.96 -0.10 18.45
CA ALA A 294 12.50 -1.46 18.44
C ALA A 294 14.05 -1.49 18.50
N THR A 295 14.68 -0.37 18.88
CA THR A 295 16.14 -0.24 19.01
C THR A 295 16.56 -0.74 20.38
N LEU A 296 17.43 -1.75 20.42
CA LEU A 296 17.91 -2.32 21.69
C LEU A 296 18.85 -1.34 22.41
N THR A 297 18.65 -1.16 23.71
CA THR A 297 19.57 -0.39 24.56
C THR A 297 20.80 -1.23 24.93
N PRO A 298 21.92 -0.60 25.38
CA PRO A 298 23.06 -1.35 25.90
C PRO A 298 22.71 -2.32 27.03
N GLY A 299 21.88 -1.89 27.99
CA GLY A 299 21.38 -2.74 29.07
C GLY A 299 20.48 -3.87 28.57
N GLY A 300 19.61 -3.56 27.59
CA GLY A 300 18.79 -4.56 26.92
C GLY A 300 19.61 -5.65 26.24
N MET A 301 20.68 -5.27 25.52
CA MET A 301 21.60 -6.23 24.90
C MET A 301 22.31 -7.11 25.95
N GLU A 302 22.66 -6.56 27.11
CA GLU A 302 23.25 -7.32 28.22
C GLU A 302 22.29 -8.38 28.77
N HIS A 303 21.03 -8.00 29.02
CA HIS A 303 19.98 -8.95 29.40
C HIS A 303 19.84 -10.10 28.39
N LEU A 304 19.83 -9.77 27.09
CA LEU A 304 19.72 -10.76 26.02
C LEU A 304 20.97 -11.66 25.91
N ASN A 305 22.17 -11.12 26.17
CA ASN A 305 23.41 -11.90 26.17
C ASN A 305 23.41 -12.94 27.30
N ASN A 306 22.89 -12.58 28.48
CA ASN A 306 22.79 -13.47 29.63
C ASN A 306 21.88 -14.67 29.33
N ILE A 307 20.69 -14.44 28.78
CA ILE A 307 19.80 -15.55 28.40
C ILE A 307 20.33 -16.31 27.19
N ALA A 308 21.01 -15.67 26.25
CA ALA A 308 21.58 -16.35 25.08
C ALA A 308 22.51 -17.49 25.51
N ASN A 309 23.27 -17.30 26.59
CA ASN A 309 24.13 -18.35 27.15
C ASN A 309 23.33 -19.52 27.74
N ALA A 310 22.27 -19.23 28.50
CA ALA A 310 21.38 -20.27 29.04
C ALA A 310 20.72 -21.09 27.92
N ILE A 311 20.18 -20.42 26.89
CA ILE A 311 19.52 -21.08 25.77
C ILE A 311 20.56 -21.88 24.95
N LYS A 312 21.79 -21.39 24.78
CA LYS A 312 22.87 -22.11 24.06
C LYS A 312 23.30 -23.41 24.75
N ALA A 313 23.19 -23.49 26.08
CA ALA A 313 23.52 -24.69 26.85
C ALA A 313 22.56 -25.85 26.52
N ASN A 314 21.31 -25.54 26.14
CA ASN A 314 20.36 -26.55 25.68
C ASN A 314 20.69 -26.99 24.24
N LYS A 315 21.03 -28.28 24.08
CA LYS A 315 21.36 -28.92 22.79
C LYS A 315 20.34 -29.98 22.34
N ASN A 316 19.14 -29.99 22.92
CA ASN A 316 18.12 -30.98 22.58
C ASN A 316 17.69 -30.86 21.11
N SER A 317 17.67 -31.99 20.40
CA SER A 317 17.16 -32.04 19.04
C SER A 317 15.66 -31.74 19.04
N GLY A 318 15.21 -30.85 18.15
CA GLY A 318 13.81 -30.39 18.12
C GLY A 318 13.48 -29.24 19.07
N ALA A 319 14.45 -28.71 19.82
CA ALA A 319 14.24 -27.48 20.57
C ALA A 319 14.19 -26.25 19.65
N ASP A 320 13.24 -25.35 19.87
CA ASP A 320 13.13 -24.08 19.14
C ASP A 320 12.81 -22.92 20.07
N VAL A 321 13.06 -21.70 19.58
CA VAL A 321 12.89 -20.48 20.35
C VAL A 321 11.79 -19.64 19.73
N VAL A 322 10.91 -19.09 20.57
CA VAL A 322 9.91 -18.10 20.18
C VAL A 322 10.20 -16.80 20.93
N VAL A 323 10.17 -15.68 20.22
CA VAL A 323 10.28 -14.35 20.80
C VAL A 323 8.94 -13.67 20.62
N ALA A 324 8.18 -13.48 21.71
CA ALA A 324 6.85 -12.90 21.69
C ALA A 324 6.85 -11.50 22.33
N ALA A 325 6.41 -10.48 21.61
CA ALA A 325 6.33 -9.12 22.11
C ALA A 325 4.88 -8.66 22.26
N PHE A 326 4.56 -8.01 23.37
CA PHE A 326 3.23 -7.56 23.76
C PHE A 326 3.23 -6.07 24.06
N PHE A 327 2.12 -5.42 23.78
CA PHE A 327 1.86 -4.01 24.07
C PHE A 327 0.65 -3.88 25.00
N ASP A 328 0.73 -2.96 25.96
CA ASP A 328 -0.37 -2.70 26.90
C ASP A 328 -1.63 -2.21 26.15
N PRO A 329 -2.77 -2.93 26.22
CA PRO A 329 -4.01 -2.48 25.59
C PRO A 329 -4.57 -1.18 26.21
N ASN A 330 -4.14 -0.81 27.42
CA ASN A 330 -4.58 0.42 28.09
C ASN A 330 -3.71 1.63 27.72
N ASP A 331 -2.54 1.42 27.12
CA ASP A 331 -1.65 2.49 26.69
C ASP A 331 -2.16 3.11 25.39
N ARG A 332 -2.62 4.35 25.47
CA ARG A 332 -3.18 5.11 24.34
C ARG A 332 -2.13 5.90 23.56
N SER A 333 -0.84 5.74 23.88
CA SER A 333 0.25 6.40 23.14
C SER A 333 0.39 5.88 21.71
N GLN A 334 -0.12 4.69 21.41
CA GLN A 334 -0.04 4.05 20.10
C GLN A 334 -1.42 3.55 19.65
N THR A 335 -1.68 3.59 18.34
CA THR A 335 -2.87 2.93 17.76
C THR A 335 -2.69 1.40 17.78
N PRO A 336 -3.76 0.59 17.78
CA PRO A 336 -3.63 -0.87 17.74
C PRO A 336 -2.80 -1.40 16.56
N ALA A 337 -2.91 -0.75 15.39
CA ALA A 337 -2.10 -1.08 14.22
C ALA A 337 -0.61 -0.71 14.41
N ALA A 338 -0.32 0.45 15.01
CA ALA A 338 1.05 0.85 15.33
C ALA A 338 1.68 -0.05 16.41
N ALA A 339 0.91 -0.44 17.43
CA ALA A 339 1.34 -1.39 18.47
C ALA A 339 1.64 -2.78 17.89
N ALA A 340 0.85 -3.26 16.93
CA ALA A 340 1.09 -4.52 16.23
C ALA A 340 2.42 -4.48 15.44
N GLU A 341 2.68 -3.40 14.70
CA GLU A 341 3.95 -3.28 13.96
C GLU A 341 5.15 -3.07 14.90
N LEU A 342 4.99 -2.27 15.96
CA LEU A 342 6.04 -2.03 16.96
C LEU A 342 6.46 -3.33 17.65
N THR A 343 5.51 -4.11 18.16
CA THR A 343 5.80 -5.39 18.82
C THR A 343 6.42 -6.40 17.85
N LYS A 344 5.96 -6.45 16.60
CA LYS A 344 6.60 -7.26 15.56
C LYS A 344 8.07 -6.88 15.37
N LYS A 345 8.37 -5.58 15.24
CA LYS A 345 9.75 -5.08 15.11
C LYS A 345 10.60 -5.37 16.35
N GLN A 346 10.04 -5.23 17.54
CA GLN A 346 10.72 -5.57 18.80
C GLN A 346 11.08 -7.05 18.86
N ALA A 347 10.16 -7.95 18.49
CA ALA A 347 10.42 -9.38 18.42
C ALA A 347 11.50 -9.73 17.36
N GLU A 348 11.46 -9.08 16.20
CA GLU A 348 12.48 -9.22 15.15
C GLU A 348 13.87 -8.75 15.63
N SER A 349 13.96 -7.61 16.30
CA SER A 349 15.21 -7.07 16.85
C SER A 349 15.85 -8.03 17.86
N VAL A 350 15.05 -8.56 18.80
CA VAL A 350 15.53 -9.54 19.78
C VAL A 350 15.94 -10.85 19.11
N MET A 351 15.15 -11.37 18.16
CA MET A 351 15.53 -12.55 17.37
C MET A 351 16.88 -12.34 16.67
N ASN A 352 17.07 -11.19 16.01
CA ASN A 352 18.30 -10.90 15.27
C ASN A 352 19.51 -10.82 16.20
N HIS A 353 19.34 -10.19 17.37
CA HIS A 353 20.38 -10.16 18.40
C HIS A 353 20.74 -11.56 18.89
N LEU A 354 19.75 -12.38 19.26
CA LEU A 354 19.98 -13.77 19.68
C LEU A 354 20.65 -14.61 18.57
N LYS A 355 20.30 -14.38 17.30
CA LYS A 355 20.99 -15.01 16.16
C LYS A 355 22.45 -14.58 16.09
N ALA A 356 22.75 -13.29 16.26
CA ALA A 356 24.11 -12.77 16.31
C ALA A 356 24.93 -13.39 17.46
N CYS A 357 24.32 -13.59 18.63
CA CYS A 357 24.91 -14.31 19.77
C CYS A 357 25.10 -15.83 19.52
N GLY A 358 24.69 -16.34 18.36
CA GLY A 358 24.83 -17.74 17.97
C GLY A 358 23.78 -18.68 18.57
N VAL A 359 22.68 -18.17 19.13
CA VAL A 359 21.65 -19.00 19.78
C VAL A 359 21.08 -20.05 18.83
N HIS A 360 20.90 -19.73 17.56
CA HIS A 360 20.40 -20.66 16.55
C HIS A 360 21.35 -21.84 16.24
N LYS A 361 22.61 -21.83 16.71
CA LYS A 361 23.61 -22.89 16.43
C LYS A 361 23.54 -24.02 17.46
N MET A 362 23.17 -25.21 17.01
CA MET A 362 23.07 -26.42 17.85
C MET A 362 24.26 -27.37 17.70
N GLY A 363 25.16 -27.08 16.76
CA GLY A 363 26.39 -27.83 16.50
C GLY A 363 27.07 -27.26 15.25
N PHE A 364 27.90 -28.07 14.59
CA PHE A 364 28.57 -27.65 13.36
C PHE A 364 27.58 -27.40 12.20
N VAL A 365 26.55 -28.24 12.09
CA VAL A 365 25.56 -28.19 11.00
C VAL A 365 24.15 -27.85 11.51
N ALA A 366 23.75 -28.44 12.65
CA ALA A 366 22.39 -28.31 13.16
C ALA A 366 22.07 -26.87 13.59
N ARG A 367 20.90 -26.38 13.14
CA ARG A 367 20.34 -25.09 13.54
C ARG A 367 18.95 -25.28 14.14
N ARG A 368 18.62 -24.50 15.17
CA ARG A 368 17.25 -24.40 15.69
C ARG A 368 16.52 -23.18 15.13
N LYS A 369 15.20 -23.30 15.00
CA LYS A 369 14.33 -22.18 14.60
C LYS A 369 14.28 -21.15 15.73
N ILE A 370 14.32 -19.88 15.35
CA ILE A 370 13.98 -18.75 16.23
C ILE A 370 12.88 -17.98 15.52
N THR A 371 11.71 -17.89 16.14
CA THR A 371 10.48 -17.37 15.55
C THR A 371 10.09 -16.07 16.24
N PRO A 372 10.06 -14.92 15.55
CA PRO A 372 9.57 -13.67 16.12
C PRO A 372 8.04 -13.60 15.99
N LEU A 373 7.35 -13.14 17.03
CA LEU A 373 5.91 -13.01 17.09
C LEU A 373 5.52 -11.67 17.73
N GLY A 374 4.91 -10.78 16.94
CA GLY A 374 4.33 -9.53 17.45
C GLY A 374 2.87 -9.75 17.82
N MET A 375 2.51 -9.57 19.09
CA MET A 375 1.15 -9.78 19.59
C MET A 375 0.33 -8.49 19.58
N GLY A 376 0.96 -7.32 19.39
CA GLY A 376 0.29 -6.03 19.53
C GLY A 376 -0.42 -5.94 20.88
N THR A 377 -1.69 -5.53 20.87
CA THR A 377 -2.56 -5.46 22.05
C THR A 377 -3.35 -6.75 22.31
N ALA A 378 -3.09 -7.82 21.56
CA ALA A 378 -3.78 -9.09 21.74
C ALA A 378 -3.38 -9.75 23.08
N ALA A 379 -4.37 -10.35 23.75
CA ALA A 379 -4.12 -11.12 24.97
C ALA A 379 -3.26 -12.35 24.67
N SER A 380 -2.43 -12.75 25.63
CA SER A 380 -1.71 -14.03 25.56
C SER A 380 -2.72 -15.17 25.51
N PRO A 381 -2.59 -16.13 24.58
CA PRO A 381 -3.43 -17.33 24.55
C PRO A 381 -3.11 -18.31 25.68
N VAL A 382 -2.00 -18.08 26.40
CA VAL A 382 -1.62 -18.86 27.58
C VAL A 382 -2.00 -18.07 28.83
N VAL A 383 -2.77 -18.70 29.72
CA VAL A 383 -3.07 -18.17 31.04
C VAL A 383 -1.82 -18.35 31.91
N GLU A 384 -1.19 -17.25 32.26
CA GLU A 384 0.03 -17.25 33.06
C GLU A 384 -0.29 -17.12 34.55
N ALA A 385 0.38 -17.93 35.38
CA ALA A 385 0.21 -17.90 36.83
C ALA A 385 0.87 -16.67 37.48
N ASP A 386 1.92 -16.13 36.84
CA ASP A 386 2.68 -14.98 37.31
C ASP A 386 2.12 -13.67 36.74
N LYS A 387 2.15 -12.60 37.55
CA LYS A 387 1.82 -11.25 37.06
C LYS A 387 2.94 -10.75 36.15
N LEU A 388 2.68 -10.71 34.85
CA LEU A 388 3.62 -10.21 33.86
C LEU A 388 3.36 -8.73 33.54
N PRO A 389 4.41 -7.96 33.17
CA PRO A 389 4.24 -6.58 32.72
C PRO A 389 3.34 -6.50 31.48
N PRO A 390 2.51 -5.45 31.33
CA PRO A 390 1.57 -5.38 30.22
C PRO A 390 2.27 -5.19 28.87
N SER A 391 3.23 -4.26 28.80
CA SER A 391 4.18 -4.11 27.68
C SER A 391 5.46 -4.88 27.98
N ARG A 392 5.69 -5.98 27.26
CA ARG A 392 6.83 -6.88 27.54
C ARG A 392 7.30 -7.64 26.31
N VAL A 393 8.50 -8.20 26.41
CA VAL A 393 8.99 -9.23 25.50
C VAL A 393 9.32 -10.50 26.27
N GLU A 394 8.84 -11.61 25.74
CA GLU A 394 9.09 -12.95 26.24
C GLU A 394 9.97 -13.72 25.24
N VAL A 395 11.03 -14.33 25.76
CA VAL A 395 11.86 -15.30 25.03
C VAL A 395 11.52 -16.67 25.60
N LEU A 396 10.96 -17.54 24.76
CA LEU A 396 10.46 -18.86 25.11
C LEU A 396 11.35 -19.91 24.46
N LEU A 397 11.87 -20.85 25.23
CA LEU A 397 12.56 -22.03 24.72
C LEU A 397 11.61 -23.22 24.87
N PHE A 398 11.19 -23.78 23.75
CA PHE A 398 10.43 -25.03 23.72
C PHE A 398 11.37 -26.20 23.54
N THR A 399 11.22 -27.22 24.39
CA THR A 399 12.01 -28.46 24.31
C THR A 399 11.07 -29.66 24.27
N PRO A 400 11.34 -30.68 23.43
CA PRO A 400 10.58 -31.92 23.47
C PRO A 400 10.62 -32.54 24.87
N ARG A 401 9.49 -33.10 25.31
CA ARG A 401 9.38 -33.84 26.57
C ARG A 401 10.09 -35.17 26.54
#